data_AF-A0A2P2MNI3-F1
#
_entry.id   AF-A0A2P2MNI3-F1
#
_cell.length_a   1.000
_cell.length_b   1.000
_cell.length_c   1.000
_cell.angle_alpha   90.00
_cell.angle_beta   90.00
_cell.angle_gamma   90.00
#
_symmetry.space_group_name_H-M   'P 1'
#
loop_
_entity.id
_entity.type
_entity.pdbx_description
1 polymer ?
#
loop_
_entity_poly.entity_id
_entity_poly.type
_entity_poly.pdbx_seq_one_letter_code
_entity_poly.pdbx_strand_id
1 'polypeptide(L)'
;MASTLFLLQGFKEGWYDGASIAFAVILIIIVTAVSDYKQSLQFQNLSEEKRNIHLEVIRGGRRVGVSIYDIVVGDVVPLSIGDQVPSDGILITGHSLAIDESSMTGESKISYKNSREPFLMAGCKVADGSGTMLVKF
;
A
#
# COMPACT_ATOMS: atom_id res chain seq x y z
N MET A 1 26.67 -12.87 65.98
CA MET A 1 26.20 -11.48 65.73
C MET A 1 26.58 -10.96 64.34
N ALA A 2 27.79 -11.21 63.81
CA ALA A 2 28.19 -10.74 62.47
C ALA A 2 27.49 -11.47 61.31
N SER A 3 27.26 -12.79 61.43
CA SER A 3 26.60 -13.62 60.40
C SER A 3 25.11 -13.30 60.19
N THR A 4 24.40 -12.88 61.25
CA THR A 4 22.99 -12.46 61.16
C THR A 4 22.81 -11.09 60.51
N LEU A 5 23.84 -10.22 60.57
CA LEU A 5 23.83 -8.88 59.99
C LEU A 5 24.09 -8.92 58.47
N PHE A 6 24.96 -9.84 58.02
CA PHE A 6 25.24 -10.08 56.60
C PHE A 6 24.02 -10.62 55.83
N LEU A 7 23.25 -11.52 56.44
CA LEU A 7 22.04 -12.07 55.81
C LEU A 7 20.91 -11.04 55.70
N LEU A 8 20.70 -10.20 56.72
CA LEU A 8 19.68 -9.14 56.68
C LEU A 8 20.02 -8.02 55.69
N GLN A 9 21.31 -7.69 55.52
CA GLN A 9 21.74 -6.67 54.57
C GLN A 9 21.68 -7.17 53.11
N GLY A 10 22.10 -8.41 52.85
CA GLY A 10 22.01 -9.02 51.52
C GLY A 10 20.58 -9.23 51.01
N PHE A 11 19.63 -9.57 51.89
CA PHE A 11 18.20 -9.67 51.49
C PHE A 11 17.57 -8.30 51.20
N LYS A 12 18.00 -7.25 51.91
CA LYS A 12 17.49 -5.90 51.71
C LYS A 12 18.04 -5.27 50.42
N GLU A 13 19.30 -5.53 50.07
CA GLU A 13 19.95 -5.04 48.84
C GLU A 13 19.56 -5.86 47.59
N GLY A 14 19.42 -7.19 47.72
CA GLY A 14 19.08 -8.07 46.58
C GLY A 14 17.69 -7.83 45.98
N TRP A 15 16.72 -7.34 46.78
CA TRP A 15 15.40 -6.95 46.26
C TRP A 15 15.49 -5.71 45.36
N TYR A 16 16.33 -4.73 45.71
CA TYR A 16 16.52 -3.53 44.88
C TYR A 16 17.24 -3.83 43.57
N ASP A 17 18.18 -4.77 43.59
CA ASP A 17 18.92 -5.15 42.39
C ASP A 17 18.00 -5.86 41.37
N GLY A 18 17.20 -6.83 41.84
CA GLY A 18 16.19 -7.49 41.00
C GLY A 18 15.07 -6.55 40.53
N ALA A 19 14.60 -5.66 41.40
CA ALA A 19 13.59 -4.66 41.05
C ALA A 19 14.09 -3.66 39.99
N SER A 20 15.37 -3.28 40.04
CA SER A 20 15.99 -2.36 39.08
C SER A 20 16.07 -2.99 37.68
N ILE A 21 16.46 -4.26 37.60
CA ILE A 21 16.51 -5.00 36.33
C ILE A 21 15.11 -5.17 35.75
N ALA A 22 14.13 -5.57 36.57
CA ALA A 22 12.74 -5.73 36.14
C ALA A 22 12.16 -4.40 35.62
N PHE A 23 12.43 -3.30 36.32
CA PHE A 23 11.99 -1.96 35.91
C PHE A 23 12.62 -1.53 34.57
N ALA A 24 13.92 -1.79 34.37
CA ALA A 24 14.60 -1.49 33.12
C ALA A 24 14.01 -2.26 31.93
N VAL A 25 13.73 -3.56 32.10
CA VAL A 25 13.10 -4.40 31.06
C VAL A 25 11.68 -3.92 30.75
N ILE A 26 10.88 -3.59 31.77
CA ILE A 26 9.52 -3.03 31.57
C ILE A 26 9.57 -1.73 30.78
N LEU A 27 10.49 -0.82 31.12
CA LEU A 27 10.65 0.43 30.38
C LEU A 27 11.02 0.19 28.92
N ILE A 28 11.95 -0.73 28.66
CA ILE A 28 12.34 -1.08 27.28
C ILE A 28 11.13 -1.63 26.52
N ILE A 29 10.35 -2.55 27.09
CA ILE A 29 9.16 -3.12 26.45
C ILE A 29 8.13 -2.03 26.12
N ILE A 30 7.89 -1.09 27.05
CA ILE A 30 6.95 0.02 26.82
C ILE A 30 7.46 0.93 25.69
N VAL A 31 8.74 1.29 25.70
CA VAL A 31 9.35 2.13 24.65
C VAL A 31 9.28 1.44 23.29
N THR A 32 9.60 0.14 23.23
CA THR A 32 9.49 -0.67 22.01
C THR A 32 8.05 -0.75 21.54
N ALA A 33 7.09 -1.06 22.41
CA ALA A 33 5.67 -1.14 22.04
C ALA A 33 5.12 0.20 21.53
N VAL A 34 5.50 1.32 22.15
CA VAL A 34 5.13 2.66 21.68
C VAL A 34 5.80 3.00 20.35
N SER A 35 7.07 2.61 20.17
CA SER A 35 7.80 2.81 18.92
C SER A 35 7.18 2.01 17.79
N ASP A 36 6.88 0.73 18.00
CA ASP A 36 6.24 -0.16 17.03
C ASP A 36 4.82 0.31 16.69
N TYR A 37 4.07 0.80 17.69
CA TYR A 37 2.76 1.40 17.46
C TYR A 37 2.86 2.67 16.62
N LYS A 38 3.81 3.57 16.91
CA LYS A 38 4.04 4.77 16.09
C LYS A 38 4.53 4.44 14.69
N GLN A 39 5.41 3.44 14.55
CA GLN A 39 5.94 3.02 13.26
C GLN A 39 4.83 2.39 12.40
N SER A 40 3.97 1.55 12.99
CA SER A 40 2.81 0.98 12.30
C SER A 40 1.77 2.04 11.90
N LEU A 41 1.58 3.10 12.70
CA LEU A 41 0.76 4.25 12.33
C LEU A 41 1.38 5.08 11.20
N GLN A 42 2.70 5.26 11.18
CA GLN A 42 3.36 5.94 10.07
C GLN A 42 3.28 5.12 8.77
N PHE A 43 3.33 3.79 8.86
CA PHE A 43 3.02 2.92 7.72
C PHE A 43 1.56 3.07 7.28
N GLN A 44 0.60 3.18 8.19
CA GLN A 44 -0.80 3.40 7.83
C GLN A 44 -1.02 4.78 7.21
N ASN A 45 -0.38 5.84 7.70
CA ASN A 45 -0.50 7.18 7.13
C ASN A 45 0.17 7.27 5.74
N LEU A 46 1.33 6.63 5.55
CA LEU A 46 1.93 6.46 4.22
C LEU A 46 1.07 5.59 3.29
N SER A 47 0.32 4.64 3.86
CA SER A 47 -0.63 3.80 3.14
C SER A 47 -1.91 4.57 2.80
N GLU A 48 -2.38 5.48 3.64
CA GLU A 48 -3.56 6.33 3.37
C GLU A 48 -3.24 7.39 2.31
N GLU A 49 -2.03 7.94 2.32
CA GLU A 49 -1.58 8.86 1.27
C GLU A 49 -1.33 8.14 -0.07
N LYS A 50 -0.93 6.86 -0.04
CA LYS A 50 -0.82 6.01 -1.25
C LYS A 50 -2.10 5.24 -1.62
N ARG A 51 -3.12 5.19 -0.75
CA ARG A 51 -4.45 4.57 -1.00
C ARG A 51 -5.45 5.56 -1.56
N ASN A 52 -5.07 6.81 -1.70
CA ASN A 52 -5.86 7.80 -2.43
C ASN A 52 -5.44 7.88 -3.89
N ILE A 53 -5.27 6.73 -4.54
CA ILE A 53 -5.32 6.68 -6.01
C ILE A 53 -6.79 6.91 -6.38
N HIS A 54 -7.21 8.18 -6.33
CA HIS A 54 -8.47 8.60 -6.93
C HIS A 54 -8.29 8.41 -8.43
N LEU A 55 -8.92 7.37 -8.97
CA LEU A 55 -9.05 7.22 -10.40
C LEU A 55 -10.20 8.11 -10.82
N GLU A 56 -9.93 9.01 -11.76
CA GLU A 56 -11.02 9.75 -12.42
C GLU A 56 -11.81 8.76 -13.27
N VAL A 57 -13.12 8.67 -13.09
CA VAL A 57 -14.02 7.95 -14.01
C VAL A 57 -15.02 8.91 -14.60
N ILE A 58 -15.49 8.61 -15.81
CA ILE A 58 -16.51 9.39 -16.50
C ILE A 58 -17.86 8.69 -16.30
N ARG A 59 -18.71 9.25 -15.43
CA ARG A 59 -20.09 8.81 -15.18
C ARG A 59 -21.05 9.93 -15.58
N GLY A 60 -22.02 9.66 -16.46
CA GLY A 60 -22.99 10.66 -16.90
C GLY A 60 -22.38 11.89 -17.60
N GLY A 61 -21.22 11.71 -18.27
CA GLY A 61 -20.53 12.78 -18.99
C GLY A 61 -19.71 13.74 -18.10
N ARG A 62 -19.60 13.48 -16.79
CA ARG A 62 -18.75 14.24 -15.87
C ARG A 62 -17.63 13.37 -15.33
N ARG A 63 -16.46 13.96 -15.12
CA ARG A 63 -15.35 13.31 -14.41
C ARG A 63 -15.63 13.32 -12.92
N VAL A 64 -15.59 12.15 -12.31
CA VAL A 64 -15.83 11.93 -10.89
C VAL A 64 -14.64 11.12 -10.38
N GLY A 65 -13.94 11.63 -9.36
CA GLY A 65 -12.91 10.86 -8.68
C GLY A 65 -13.57 9.77 -7.84
N VAL A 66 -13.25 8.51 -8.10
CA VAL A 66 -13.72 7.37 -7.32
C VAL A 66 -12.52 6.59 -6.78
N SER A 67 -12.72 5.88 -5.67
CA SER A 67 -11.72 4.95 -5.20
C SER A 67 -11.58 3.79 -6.19
N ILE A 68 -10.38 3.23 -6.29
CA ILE A 68 -10.08 2.00 -7.05
C ILE A 68 -11.07 0.87 -6.70
N TYR A 69 -11.52 0.83 -5.44
CA TYR A 69 -12.46 -0.19 -4.93
C TYR A 69 -13.92 0.04 -5.32
N ASP A 70 -14.29 1.25 -5.75
CA ASP A 70 -15.66 1.65 -6.12
C ASP A 70 -15.88 1.66 -7.65
N ILE A 71 -14.91 1.14 -8.41
CA ILE A 71 -15.00 0.99 -9.86
C ILE A 71 -15.98 -0.13 -10.19
N VAL A 72 -16.92 0.15 -11.11
CA VAL A 72 -17.93 -0.81 -11.54
C VAL A 72 -17.92 -1.00 -13.05
N VAL A 73 -18.46 -2.12 -13.50
CA VAL A 73 -18.64 -2.42 -14.92
C VAL A 73 -19.45 -1.31 -15.60
N GLY A 74 -18.95 -0.84 -16.75
CA GLY A 74 -19.55 0.27 -17.50
C GLY A 74 -18.94 1.64 -17.18
N ASP A 75 -18.04 1.73 -16.19
CA ASP A 75 -17.27 2.95 -15.98
C ASP A 75 -16.29 3.20 -17.12
N VAL A 76 -16.09 4.48 -17.43
CA VAL A 76 -15.12 4.91 -18.43
C VAL A 76 -13.92 5.53 -17.71
N VAL A 77 -12.77 4.88 -17.81
CA VAL A 77 -11.53 5.26 -17.13
C VAL A 77 -10.56 5.87 -18.15
N PRO A 78 -10.19 7.15 -18.04
CA PRO A 78 -9.06 7.71 -18.77
C PRO A 78 -7.75 7.14 -18.21
N LEU A 79 -6.89 6.68 -19.11
CA LEU A 79 -5.59 6.11 -18.81
C LEU A 79 -4.50 7.01 -19.42
N SER A 80 -3.51 7.36 -18.60
CA SER A 80 -2.34 8.15 -18.97
C SER A 80 -1.04 7.38 -18.70
N ILE A 81 0.07 7.88 -19.24
CA ILE A 81 1.40 7.29 -19.08
C ILE A 81 1.74 7.11 -17.59
N GLY A 82 2.14 5.90 -17.20
CA GLY A 82 2.49 5.55 -15.82
C GLY A 82 1.33 5.00 -14.99
N ASP A 83 0.08 5.14 -15.45
CA ASP A 83 -1.08 4.62 -14.75
C ASP A 83 -1.10 3.09 -14.80
N GLN A 84 -1.64 2.48 -13.73
CA GLN A 84 -1.93 1.06 -13.69
C GLN A 84 -3.38 0.82 -14.05
N VAL A 85 -3.63 -0.15 -14.93
CA VAL A 85 -4.98 -0.53 -15.35
C VAL A 85 -5.72 -1.15 -14.15
N PRO A 86 -6.84 -0.57 -13.67
CA PRO A 86 -7.48 -1.00 -12.44
C PRO A 86 -8.27 -2.31 -12.55
N SER A 87 -8.84 -2.60 -13.73
CA SER A 87 -9.72 -3.74 -14.01
C SER A 87 -9.71 -4.05 -15.51
N ASP A 88 -10.15 -5.23 -15.91
CA ASP A 88 -10.17 -5.65 -17.30
C ASP A 88 -11.17 -4.80 -18.10
N GLY A 89 -10.75 -4.39 -19.29
CA GLY A 89 -11.54 -3.46 -20.06
C GLY A 89 -11.22 -3.43 -21.55
N ILE A 90 -11.95 -2.57 -22.24
CA ILE A 90 -11.83 -2.38 -23.68
C ILE A 90 -11.48 -0.92 -23.96
N LEU A 91 -10.44 -0.70 -24.75
CA LEU A 91 -10.07 0.62 -25.26
C LEU A 91 -11.18 1.16 -26.16
N ILE A 92 -11.75 2.30 -25.76
CA ILE A 92 -12.76 3.03 -26.54
C ILE A 92 -12.07 3.99 -27.52
N THR A 93 -11.11 4.75 -27.00
CA THR A 93 -10.37 5.77 -27.75
C THR A 93 -8.95 5.87 -27.20
N GLY A 94 -7.97 6.11 -28.04
CA GLY A 94 -6.59 6.28 -27.59
C GLY A 94 -5.65 6.67 -28.70
N HIS A 95 -4.57 7.34 -28.33
CA HIS A 95 -3.50 7.75 -29.22
C HIS A 95 -2.24 6.98 -28.83
N SER A 96 -1.86 6.02 -29.69
CA SER A 96 -0.65 5.20 -29.56
C SER A 96 -0.46 4.59 -28.17
N LEU A 97 -1.53 4.00 -27.61
CA LEU A 97 -1.48 3.44 -26.26
C LEU A 97 -0.59 2.19 -26.24
N ALA A 98 0.48 2.23 -25.46
CA ALA A 98 1.39 1.12 -25.25
C ALA A 98 1.26 0.63 -23.81
N ILE A 99 1.03 -0.67 -23.64
CA ILE A 99 0.85 -1.30 -22.35
C ILE A 99 2.06 -2.19 -22.07
N ASP A 100 2.67 -2.02 -20.90
CA ASP A 100 3.66 -2.94 -20.37
C ASP A 100 2.96 -4.07 -19.62
N GLU A 101 3.09 -5.28 -20.16
CA GLU A 101 2.53 -6.51 -19.60
C GLU A 101 3.49 -7.20 -18.61
N SER A 102 4.66 -6.60 -18.33
CA SER A 102 5.69 -7.11 -17.40
C SER A 102 5.14 -7.44 -16.02
N SER A 103 4.21 -6.63 -15.52
CA SER A 103 3.62 -6.79 -14.19
C SER A 103 2.70 -8.00 -14.08
N MET A 104 2.17 -8.50 -15.21
CA MET A 104 1.27 -9.65 -15.25
C MET A 104 1.96 -10.93 -15.73
N THR A 105 2.78 -10.84 -16.79
CA THR A 105 3.41 -12.02 -17.42
C THR A 105 4.82 -12.29 -16.92
N GLY A 106 5.47 -11.32 -16.27
CA GLY A 106 6.87 -11.39 -15.88
C GLY A 106 7.85 -11.20 -17.04
N GLU A 107 7.35 -11.06 -18.28
CA GLU A 107 8.15 -10.75 -19.45
C GLU A 107 7.96 -9.27 -19.82
N SER A 108 9.05 -8.52 -19.94
CA SER A 108 9.04 -7.11 -20.36
C SER A 108 8.62 -6.99 -21.83
N LYS A 109 7.33 -7.12 -22.10
CA LYS A 109 6.74 -7.01 -23.43
C LYS A 109 5.79 -5.83 -23.46
N ILE A 110 6.13 -4.87 -24.31
CA ILE A 110 5.28 -3.73 -24.61
C ILE A 110 4.32 -4.12 -25.74
N SER A 111 3.03 -4.08 -25.45
CA SER A 111 1.95 -4.41 -26.37
C SER A 111 1.19 -3.14 -26.76
N TYR A 112 1.21 -2.80 -28.06
CA TYR A 112 0.51 -1.63 -28.59
C TYR A 112 -0.97 -1.93 -28.79
N LYS A 113 -1.83 -1.23 -28.04
CA LYS A 113 -3.29 -1.41 -28.11
C LYS A 113 -3.85 -0.49 -29.19
N ASN A 114 -4.63 -1.09 -30.10
CA ASN A 114 -5.26 -0.43 -31.23
C ASN A 114 -6.70 -0.93 -31.37
N SER A 115 -7.46 -0.38 -32.32
CA SER A 115 -8.84 -0.83 -32.58
C SER A 115 -8.96 -2.32 -32.96
N ARG A 116 -7.86 -2.98 -33.38
CA ARG A 116 -7.82 -4.43 -33.66
C ARG A 116 -7.62 -5.27 -32.40
N GLU A 117 -6.96 -4.72 -31.39
CA GLU A 117 -6.66 -5.38 -30.11
C GLU A 117 -7.00 -4.41 -28.96
N PRO A 118 -8.30 -4.16 -28.72
CA PRO A 118 -8.70 -3.15 -27.75
C PRO A 118 -8.69 -3.68 -26.31
N PHE A 119 -8.32 -4.95 -26.08
CA PHE A 119 -8.41 -5.55 -24.75
C PHE A 119 -7.26 -5.11 -23.83
N LEU A 120 -7.63 -4.63 -22.66
CA LEU A 120 -6.75 -4.17 -21.59
C LEU A 120 -6.94 -5.10 -20.39
N MET A 121 -5.82 -5.58 -19.85
CA MET A 121 -5.80 -6.46 -18.68
C MET A 121 -5.51 -5.63 -17.42
N ALA A 122 -6.20 -5.96 -16.33
CA ALA A 122 -5.96 -5.42 -15.01
C ALA A 122 -4.49 -5.63 -14.60
N GLY A 123 -3.92 -4.70 -13.84
CA GLY A 123 -2.57 -4.84 -13.32
C GLY A 123 -1.43 -4.49 -14.28
N CYS A 124 -1.69 -4.43 -15.59
CA CYS A 124 -0.73 -3.92 -16.57
C CYS A 124 -0.52 -2.41 -16.42
N LYS A 125 0.64 -1.91 -16.88
CA LYS A 125 1.01 -0.49 -16.75
C LYS A 125 0.99 0.20 -18.10
N VAL A 126 0.57 1.46 -18.14
CA VAL A 126 0.65 2.26 -19.37
C VAL A 126 2.10 2.70 -19.55
N ALA A 127 2.76 2.14 -20.56
CA ALA A 127 4.15 2.47 -20.92
C ALA A 127 4.23 3.77 -21.72
N ASP A 128 3.29 4.00 -22.63
CA ASP A 128 3.25 5.20 -23.47
C ASP A 128 1.83 5.50 -23.98
N GLY A 129 1.61 6.74 -24.41
CA GLY A 129 0.35 7.20 -24.98
C GLY A 129 -0.73 7.54 -23.95
N SER A 130 -1.94 7.78 -24.45
CA SER A 130 -3.12 8.04 -23.61
C SER A 130 -4.37 7.46 -24.26
N GLY A 131 -5.34 7.11 -23.43
CA GLY A 131 -6.58 6.54 -23.93
C GLY A 131 -7.70 6.55 -22.90
N THR A 132 -8.84 6.03 -23.30
CA THR A 132 -10.01 5.87 -22.45
C THR A 132 -10.51 4.44 -22.60
N MET A 133 -10.61 3.75 -21.48
CA MET A 133 -11.02 2.37 -21.37
C MET A 133 -12.44 2.30 -20.82
N LEU A 134 -13.24 1.37 -21.35
CA LEU A 134 -14.49 0.93 -20.74
C LEU A 134 -14.20 -0.27 -19.84
N VAL A 135 -14.58 -0.16 -18.57
CA VAL A 135 -14.49 -1.24 -17.59
C VAL A 135 -15.49 -2.33 -17.96
N LYS A 136 -15.00 -3.56 -18.07
CA LYS A 136 -15.83 -4.71 -18.44
C LYS A 136 -15.95 -5.72 -17.30
N PHE A 137 -14.86 -6.06 -16.60
CA PHE A 137 -14.82 -7.12 -15.57
C PHE A 137 -13.72 -6.94 -14.51
#